data_AF-A0A7S3CJT6-F1
#
_entry.id   AF-A0A7S3CJT6-F1
#
_cell.length_a   1.000
_cell.length_b   1.000
_cell.length_c   1.000
_cell.angle_alpha   90.00
_cell.angle_beta   90.00
_cell.angle_gamma   90.00
#
_symmetry.space_group_name_H-M   'P 1'
#
loop_
_entity.id
_entity.type
_entity.pdbx_description
1 polymer ?
#
loop_
_entity_poly.entity_id
_entity_poly.type
_entity_poly.pdbx_seq_one_letter_code
_entity_poly.pdbx_strand_id
1 'polypeptide(L)'
;EALKEAETKKYYPAKVFYYLVDVLSEFMFWLLFICCGIIFIQYKMSSNAKFVMFQLGEASTQVTVPFFIVFGITLVFRTISVLMRIVEQSLMDIILVDHEKPNPSTGQVIAWRHYFIANELAEMIRE
;
A
#
# COMPACT_ATOMS: atom_id res chain seq x y z
N GLU A 1 -12.23 -6.74 -30.68
CA GLU A 1 -13.03 -6.12 -29.60
C GLU A 1 -13.59 -7.15 -28.63
N ALA A 2 -14.40 -8.13 -29.04
CA ALA A 2 -14.96 -9.14 -28.11
C ALA A 2 -13.93 -9.99 -27.33
N LEU A 3 -12.77 -10.30 -27.92
CA LEU A 3 -11.66 -10.95 -27.20
C LEU A 3 -11.01 -10.03 -26.15
N LYS A 4 -10.93 -8.72 -26.43
CA LYS A 4 -10.35 -7.71 -25.52
C LYS A 4 -11.26 -7.45 -24.32
N GLU A 5 -12.58 -7.48 -24.51
CA GLU A 5 -13.57 -7.40 -23.42
C GLU A 5 -13.53 -8.61 -22.48
N ALA A 6 -13.20 -9.80 -23.01
CA ALA A 6 -13.08 -11.02 -22.21
C ALA A 6 -11.80 -11.00 -21.34
N GLU A 7 -10.70 -10.46 -21.85
CA GLU A 7 -9.46 -10.31 -21.09
C GLU A 7 -9.57 -9.24 -20.00
N THR A 8 -10.12 -8.06 -20.31
CA THR A 8 -10.36 -7.00 -19.31
C THR A 8 -11.29 -7.44 -18.17
N LYS A 9 -12.34 -8.24 -18.46
CA LYS A 9 -13.20 -8.82 -17.42
C LYS A 9 -12.48 -9.79 -16.49
N LYS A 10 -11.39 -10.42 -16.94
CA LYS A 10 -10.62 -11.40 -16.15
C LYS A 10 -9.71 -10.73 -15.12
N TYR A 11 -9.24 -9.51 -15.40
CA TYR A 11 -8.39 -8.73 -14.48
C TYR A 11 -9.18 -7.99 -13.40
N TYR A 12 -10.44 -7.62 -13.67
CA TYR A 12 -11.31 -6.95 -12.69
C TYR A 12 -11.49 -7.70 -11.36
N PRO A 13 -11.82 -9.00 -11.32
CA PRO A 13 -11.98 -9.72 -10.05
C PRO A 13 -10.66 -9.85 -9.28
N ALA A 14 -9.52 -9.97 -9.98
CA ALA A 14 -8.22 -9.97 -9.34
C ALA A 14 -7.92 -8.61 -8.68
N LYS A 15 -8.21 -7.50 -9.37
CA LYS A 15 -8.05 -6.15 -8.82
C LYS A 15 -8.92 -5.91 -7.58
N VAL A 16 -10.18 -6.35 -7.62
CA VAL A 16 -11.09 -6.27 -6.45
C VAL A 16 -10.57 -7.11 -5.29
N PHE A 17 -10.10 -8.32 -5.55
CA PHE A 17 -9.51 -9.18 -4.53
C PHE A 17 -8.28 -8.53 -3.87
N TYR A 18 -7.38 -7.93 -4.66
CA TYR A 18 -6.24 -7.21 -4.11
C TYR A 18 -6.64 -6.00 -3.27
N TYR A 19 -7.65 -5.25 -3.70
CA TYR A 19 -8.16 -4.12 -2.93
C TYR A 19 -8.72 -4.57 -1.57
N LEU A 20 -9.43 -5.69 -1.54
CA LEU A 20 -9.90 -6.28 -0.28
C LEU A 20 -8.74 -6.71 0.62
N VAL A 21 -7.68 -7.31 0.06
CA VAL A 21 -6.48 -7.69 0.81
C VAL A 21 -5.77 -6.45 1.38
N ASP A 22 -5.71 -5.35 0.62
CA ASP A 22 -5.11 -4.09 1.09
C ASP A 22 -5.87 -3.54 2.30
N VAL A 23 -7.21 -3.40 2.17
CA VAL A 23 -8.08 -2.92 3.26
C VAL A 23 -8.01 -3.84 4.48
N LEU A 24 -7.97 -5.17 4.27
CA LEU A 24 -7.83 -6.13 5.36
C LEU A 24 -6.47 -5.99 6.06
N SER A 25 -5.39 -5.78 5.31
CA SER A 25 -4.05 -5.58 5.88
C SER A 25 -3.97 -4.32 6.73
N GLU A 26 -4.63 -3.24 6.31
CA GLU A 26 -4.72 -1.98 7.06
C GLU A 26 -5.53 -2.16 8.35
N PHE A 27 -6.66 -2.86 8.28
CA PHE A 27 -7.45 -3.19 9.46
C PHE A 27 -6.66 -4.03 10.48
N MET A 28 -5.94 -5.07 10.03
CA MET A 28 -5.11 -5.91 10.88
C MET A 28 -3.95 -5.14 11.52
N PHE A 29 -3.35 -4.20 10.77
CA PHE A 29 -2.35 -3.29 11.31
C PHE A 29 -2.89 -2.43 12.45
N TRP A 30 -4.06 -1.80 12.25
CA TRP A 30 -4.70 -0.99 13.30
C TRP A 30 -5.07 -1.82 14.53
N LEU A 31 -5.55 -3.05 14.34
CA LEU A 31 -5.85 -3.98 15.42
C LEU A 31 -4.59 -4.29 16.24
N LEU A 32 -3.49 -4.66 15.57
CA LEU A 32 -2.20 -4.93 16.23
C LEU A 32 -1.68 -3.68 16.96
N PHE A 33 -1.79 -2.51 16.35
CA PHE A 33 -1.37 -1.25 16.94
C PHE A 33 -2.13 -0.94 18.24
N ILE A 34 -3.46 -1.09 18.24
CA ILE A 34 -4.29 -0.89 19.43
C ILE A 34 -3.97 -1.94 20.49
N CYS A 35 -3.84 -3.22 20.13
CA CYS A 35 -3.46 -4.28 21.08
C CYS A 35 -2.12 -4.00 21.76
N CYS A 36 -1.09 -3.62 20.99
CA CYS A 36 0.20 -3.20 21.52
C CYS A 36 0.08 -1.95 22.42
N GLY A 37 -0.74 -0.98 22.02
CA GLY A 37 -1.03 0.22 22.80
C GLY A 37 -1.67 -0.09 24.15
N ILE A 38 -2.65 -1.01 24.19
CA ILE A 38 -3.30 -1.45 25.43
C ILE A 38 -2.27 -2.12 26.35
N ILE A 39 -1.45 -3.04 25.82
CA ILE A 39 -0.40 -3.71 26.61
C ILE A 39 0.59 -2.67 27.17
N PHE A 40 0.97 -1.68 26.37
CA PHE A 40 1.87 -0.61 26.79
C PHE A 40 1.26 0.29 27.88
N ILE A 41 -0.02 0.62 27.79
CA ILE A 41 -0.74 1.37 28.82
C ILE A 41 -0.80 0.55 30.11
N GLN A 42 -1.16 -0.72 30.03
CA GLN A 42 -1.21 -1.62 31.19
C GLN A 42 0.16 -1.76 31.86
N TYR A 43 1.23 -1.84 31.04
CA TYR A 43 2.60 -1.81 31.52
C TYR A 43 2.91 -0.51 32.28
N LYS A 44 2.57 0.64 31.69
CA LYS A 44 2.83 1.95 32.28
C LYS A 44 2.06 2.19 33.57
N MET A 45 0.85 1.67 33.68
CA MET A 45 -0.03 1.76 34.85
C MET A 45 0.33 0.74 35.94
N SER A 46 1.26 -0.19 35.70
CA SER A 46 1.66 -1.17 36.69
C SER A 46 2.44 -0.49 37.82
N SER A 47 1.94 -0.60 39.05
CA SER A 47 2.57 -0.04 40.25
C SER A 47 3.92 -0.69 40.59
N ASN A 48 4.23 -1.84 39.99
CA ASN A 48 5.49 -2.55 40.18
C ASN A 48 6.28 -2.49 38.88
N ALA A 49 7.58 -2.20 38.98
CA ALA A 49 8.51 -2.29 37.85
C ALA A 49 8.66 -3.76 37.43
N LYS A 50 7.72 -4.24 36.61
CA LYS A 50 7.87 -5.52 35.92
C LYS A 50 8.79 -5.25 34.73
N PHE A 51 9.90 -5.96 34.60
CA PHE A 51 10.62 -5.94 33.33
C PHE A 51 9.74 -6.64 32.28
N VAL A 52 9.62 -6.06 31.08
CA VAL A 52 9.10 -6.78 29.90
C VAL A 52 10.17 -7.78 29.44
N MET A 53 10.44 -8.78 30.28
CA MET A 53 11.20 -9.94 29.86
C MET A 53 10.18 -10.95 29.34
N PHE A 54 10.46 -11.51 28.16
CA PHE A 54 9.76 -12.71 27.70
C PHE A 54 9.97 -13.79 28.75
N GLN A 55 8.92 -14.13 29.50
CA GLN A 55 9.00 -15.23 30.44
C GLN A 55 9.16 -16.50 29.62
N LEU A 56 10.33 -17.15 29.69
CA LEU A 56 10.51 -18.47 29.10
C LEU A 56 9.65 -19.46 29.90
N GLY A 57 8.44 -19.73 29.40
CA GLY A 57 7.48 -20.63 30.02
C GLY A 57 6.28 -20.93 29.10
N GLU A 58 5.56 -22.02 29.38
CA GLU A 58 4.41 -22.47 28.57
C GLU A 58 3.32 -21.39 28.46
N ALA A 59 3.08 -20.63 29.54
CA ALA A 59 2.10 -19.55 29.57
C ALA A 59 2.43 -18.39 28.61
N SER A 60 3.72 -18.09 28.39
CA SER A 60 4.12 -17.06 27.41
C SER A 60 3.94 -17.55 25.99
N THR A 61 4.23 -18.83 25.74
CA THR A 61 4.20 -19.41 24.38
C THR A 61 2.79 -19.32 23.77
N GLN A 62 1.74 -19.48 24.57
CA GLN A 62 0.35 -19.38 24.13
C GLN A 62 -0.04 -17.99 23.60
N VAL A 63 0.60 -16.92 24.05
CA VAL A 63 0.28 -15.54 23.62
C VAL A 63 1.28 -15.04 22.59
N THR A 64 2.55 -15.42 22.73
CA THR A 64 3.63 -14.99 21.84
C THR A 64 3.51 -15.60 20.45
N VAL A 65 3.13 -16.88 20.33
CA VAL A 65 3.03 -17.57 19.04
C VAL A 65 1.91 -17.00 18.16
N PRO A 66 0.65 -16.85 18.64
CA PRO A 66 -0.40 -16.23 17.83
C PRO A 66 -0.07 -14.79 17.44
N PHE A 67 0.55 -14.01 18.33
CA PHE A 67 0.97 -12.65 18.02
C PHE A 67 1.94 -12.60 16.84
N PHE A 68 3.00 -13.41 16.86
CA PHE A 68 3.96 -13.46 15.76
C PHE A 68 3.37 -14.00 14.47
N ILE A 69 2.42 -14.93 14.54
CA ILE A 69 1.69 -15.42 13.35
C ILE A 69 0.87 -14.29 12.73
N VAL A 70 0.06 -13.59 13.52
CA VAL A 70 -0.77 -12.48 13.02
C VAL A 70 0.10 -11.33 12.51
N PHE A 71 1.19 -11.00 13.22
CA PHE A 71 2.15 -10.00 12.79
C PHE A 71 2.85 -10.37 11.48
N GLY A 72 3.31 -11.61 11.36
CA GLY A 72 3.96 -12.12 10.14
C GLY A 72 3.03 -12.09 8.94
N ILE A 73 1.78 -12.56 9.10
CA ILE A 73 0.76 -12.52 8.05
C ILE A 73 0.47 -11.08 7.61
N THR A 74 0.35 -10.16 8.57
CA THR A 74 0.08 -8.75 8.29
C THR A 74 1.24 -8.11 7.51
N LEU A 75 2.49 -8.40 7.89
CA LEU A 75 3.68 -7.92 7.17
C LEU A 75 3.72 -8.43 5.73
N VAL A 76 3.50 -9.73 5.52
CA VAL A 76 3.52 -10.33 4.18
C VAL A 76 2.45 -9.71 3.29
N PHE A 77 1.21 -9.61 3.77
CA PHE A 77 0.13 -8.98 2.99
C PHE A 77 0.41 -7.50 2.71
N ARG A 78 0.98 -6.78 3.68
CA ARG A 78 1.32 -5.36 3.48
C ARG A 78 2.43 -5.18 2.45
N THR A 79 3.46 -6.02 2.48
CA THR A 79 4.54 -6.00 1.49
C THR A 79 4.01 -6.29 0.10
N ILE A 80 3.13 -7.29 -0.06
CA ILE A 80 2.51 -7.61 -1.37
C ILE A 80 1.67 -6.43 -1.87
N SER A 81 0.85 -5.82 -1.00
CA SER A 81 0.04 -4.66 -1.37
C SER A 81 0.89 -3.48 -1.83
N VAL A 82 1.97 -3.17 -1.10
CA VAL A 82 2.90 -2.08 -1.47
C VAL A 82 3.60 -2.37 -2.79
N LEU A 83 4.08 -3.59 -3.01
CA LEU A 83 4.71 -3.99 -4.27
C LEU A 83 3.74 -3.82 -5.45
N MET A 84 2.48 -4.23 -5.29
CA MET A 84 1.47 -4.08 -6.34
C MET A 84 1.19 -2.61 -6.65
N ARG A 85 1.09 -1.74 -5.64
CA ARG A 85 0.95 -0.29 -5.87
C ARG A 85 2.14 0.30 -6.62
N ILE A 86 3.36 -0.16 -6.32
CA ILE A 86 4.56 0.28 -7.05
C ILE A 86 4.51 -0.17 -8.51
N VAL A 87 4.07 -1.41 -8.76
CA VAL A 87 3.90 -1.91 -10.14
C VAL A 87 2.87 -1.06 -10.89
N GLU A 88 1.67 -0.84 -10.32
CA GLU A 88 0.66 0.02 -10.95
C GLU A 88 1.19 1.43 -11.21
N GLN A 89 1.92 2.03 -10.28
CA GLN A 89 2.53 3.34 -10.46
C GLN A 89 3.64 3.34 -11.53
N SER A 90 4.39 2.25 -11.68
CA SER A 90 5.46 2.13 -12.67
C SER A 90 4.94 1.96 -14.10
N LEU A 91 3.71 1.44 -14.24
CA LEU A 91 3.02 1.27 -15.53
C LEU A 91 2.26 2.55 -15.95
N MET A 92 2.24 3.57 -15.10
CA MET A 92 1.57 4.82 -15.37
C MET A 92 2.37 5.66 -16.36
N ASP A 93 1.81 5.89 -17.55
CA ASP A 93 2.38 6.83 -18.52
C ASP A 93 2.16 8.27 -18.03
N ILE A 94 3.27 8.99 -17.85
CA ILE A 94 3.25 10.42 -17.56
C ILE A 94 3.37 11.18 -18.88
N ILE A 95 2.28 11.83 -19.29
CA ILE A 95 2.29 12.71 -20.46
C ILE A 95 2.61 14.12 -19.99
N LEU A 96 3.73 14.65 -20.48
CA LEU A 96 4.11 16.05 -20.34
C LEU A 96 3.49 16.84 -21.49
N VAL A 97 2.53 17.70 -21.17
CA VAL A 97 1.94 18.62 -22.13
C VAL A 97 2.45 20.02 -21.85
N ASP A 98 3.27 20.52 -22.78
CA ASP A 98 3.66 21.92 -22.82
C ASP A 98 2.57 22.72 -23.53
N HIS A 99 1.90 23.62 -22.80
CA HIS A 99 0.79 24.42 -23.31
C HIS A 99 1.26 25.80 -23.82
N GLU A 100 2.55 26.13 -23.73
CA GLU A 100 3.03 27.45 -24.14
C GLU A 100 3.50 27.46 -25.60
N LYS A 101 3.10 28.49 -26.36
CA LYS A 101 3.65 28.72 -27.69
C LYS A 101 5.03 29.35 -27.52
N PRO A 102 6.07 28.90 -28.23
CA PRO A 102 7.41 29.47 -28.12
C PRO A 102 7.38 30.96 -28.44
N ASN A 103 8.10 31.76 -27.64
CA ASN A 103 8.16 33.21 -27.86
C ASN A 103 8.77 33.48 -29.25
N PRO A 104 8.06 34.16 -30.18
CA PRO A 104 8.51 34.34 -31.56
C PRO A 104 9.80 35.18 -31.68
N SER A 105 10.16 35.92 -30.64
CA SER A 105 11.34 36.81 -30.64
C SER A 105 12.60 36.19 -30.05
N THR A 106 12.47 35.33 -29.04
CA THR A 106 13.62 34.73 -28.33
C THR A 106 13.73 33.22 -28.51
N GLY A 107 12.68 32.56 -29.03
CA GLY A 107 12.60 31.10 -29.14
C GLY A 107 12.59 30.35 -27.81
N GLN A 108 12.55 31.07 -26.68
CA GLN A 108 12.56 30.48 -25.34
C GLN A 108 11.14 30.19 -24.87
N VAL A 109 10.98 29.08 -24.16
CA VAL A 109 9.74 28.64 -23.52
C VAL A 109 9.90 28.76 -22.01
N ILE A 110 8.92 29.32 -21.30
CA ILE A 110 9.01 29.55 -19.86
C ILE A 110 8.48 28.30 -19.15
N ALA A 111 9.37 27.56 -18.49
CA ALA A 111 9.09 26.23 -17.93
C ALA A 111 8.07 26.15 -16.77
N TRP A 112 7.39 27.24 -16.41
CA TRP A 112 6.62 27.33 -15.16
C TRP A 112 5.16 26.83 -15.27
N ARG A 113 4.71 26.33 -16.44
CA ARG A 113 3.35 25.79 -16.64
C ARG A 113 3.33 24.43 -17.36
N HIS A 114 4.09 23.47 -16.84
CA HIS A 114 3.98 22.07 -17.27
C HIS A 114 2.77 21.42 -16.58
N TYR A 115 1.84 20.87 -17.37
CA TYR A 115 0.77 20.03 -16.85
C TYR A 115 1.23 18.57 -16.88
N PHE A 116 1.10 17.89 -15.75
CA PHE A 116 1.32 16.46 -15.64
C PHE A 116 -0.03 15.76 -15.81
N ILE A 117 -0.18 15.02 -16.91
CA ILE A 117 -1.32 14.12 -17.06
C ILE A 117 -0.80 12.71 -16.81
N ALA A 118 -1.09 12.20 -15.62
CA ALA A 118 -0.92 10.80 -15.28
C ALA A 118 -2.07 10.01 -15.94
N ASN A 119 -1.77 9.26 -17.00
CA ASN A 119 -2.78 8.45 -17.67
C ASN A 119 -2.69 6.99 -17.19
N GLU A 120 -3.46 6.66 -16.16
CA GLU A 120 -3.60 5.26 -15.68
C GLU A 120 -4.30 4.33 -16.71
N LEU A 121 -4.87 4.88 -17.78
CA LEU A 121 -5.54 4.14 -18.86
C LEU A 121 -4.66 3.92 -20.10
N ALA A 122 -3.42 4.39 -20.12
CA ALA A 122 -2.57 4.32 -21.32
C ALA A 122 -2.27 2.87 -21.75
N GLU A 123 -2.17 1.93 -20.81
CA GLU A 123 -2.07 0.50 -21.11
C GLU A 123 -3.29 -0.03 -21.89
N MET A 124 -4.48 0.54 -21.67
CA MET A 124 -5.72 0.09 -22.32
C MET A 124 -5.81 0.52 -23.80
N ILE A 125 -4.99 1.50 -24.21
CA ILE A 125 -5.02 2.08 -25.57
C ILE A 125 -3.83 1.58 -26.42
N ARG A 126 -2.73 1.16 -25.79
CA ARG A 126 -1.50 0.76 -26.50
C ARG A 126 -1.43 -0.72 -26.92
N GLU A 127 -2.35 -1.59 -26.49
CA GLU A 127 -2.47 -3.01 -26.91
C GLU A 127 -3.78 -3.30 -27.67
#